data_AF-A0A2N1DIF0-F1
#
_entry.id   AF-A0A2N1DIF0-F1
#
_cell.length_a   1.000
_cell.length_b   1.000
_cell.length_c   1.000
_cell.angle_alpha   90.00
_cell.angle_beta   90.00
_cell.angle_gamma   90.00
#
_symmetry.space_group_name_H-M   'P 1'
#
loop_
_entity.id
_entity.type
_entity.pdbx_description
1 polymer ?
#
loop_
_entity_poly.entity_id
_entity_poly.type
_entity_poly.pdbx_seq_one_letter_code
_entity_poly.pdbx_strand_id
1 'polypeptide(L)'
;MPVNNIPTFSHLNEKQQLVLSRLSMQVKKVFVTGAGGFLGKALCRFLRSADINVVGFARGDYPELEQMGVTMIKGDIADKQALFNAMQGADLVFHVASKAGIWGSMESYFSANIKGTENIINVCQDLKMKRLIYTSTPSVTFAGKDENQIDESAPYADNFLNFYALSKAIAEATILGANSAALKTVALRPHLIWGPGDPHLVPRVLQRAKTGRLKLVGKTDKLVDTIYIDNAVYAHLLAAVNLSTANPNCAGKAYFVSNDQPILMTEMLNKILACQGLKPIDARIPAPLAYIIGATLEWVYFHLNIKKEPPMTRFVARQLSTSHYFNISAAKKDLGYHPIVSIEQGMERLKESLAES
;
A
#
# COMPACT_ATOMS: atom_id res chain seq x y z
N MET A 1 12.28 -10.61 14.23
CA MET A 1 13.00 -9.32 14.40
C MET A 1 12.00 -8.27 14.83
N PRO A 2 12.29 -7.46 15.87
CA PRO A 2 11.38 -6.42 16.32
C PRO A 2 11.07 -5.46 15.16
N VAL A 3 9.79 -5.08 15.01
CA VAL A 3 9.29 -4.21 13.93
C VAL A 3 10.03 -2.86 13.87
N ASN A 4 10.65 -2.44 14.97
CA ASN A 4 11.28 -1.13 15.14
C ASN A 4 12.81 -1.11 14.91
N ASN A 5 13.44 -2.22 14.52
CA ASN A 5 14.89 -2.25 14.29
C ASN A 5 15.23 -2.15 12.80
N ILE A 6 16.27 -1.39 12.45
CA ILE A 6 16.89 -1.45 11.12
C ILE A 6 17.39 -2.88 10.92
N PRO A 7 16.98 -3.60 9.86
CA PRO A 7 17.55 -4.90 9.58
C PRO A 7 19.02 -4.71 9.26
N THR A 8 19.89 -5.51 9.86
CA THR A 8 21.28 -5.57 9.44
C THR A 8 21.31 -5.90 7.94
N PHE A 9 22.01 -5.09 7.14
CA PHE A 9 22.06 -5.26 5.69
C PHE A 9 22.43 -6.70 5.28
N SER A 10 23.42 -7.28 5.97
CA SER A 10 23.89 -8.65 5.76
C SER A 10 22.85 -9.74 6.09
N HIS A 11 21.82 -9.42 6.86
CA HIS A 11 20.71 -10.34 7.19
C HIS A 11 19.54 -10.23 6.21
N LEU A 12 19.55 -9.27 5.29
CA LEU A 12 18.59 -9.22 4.19
C LEU A 12 18.91 -10.35 3.20
N ASN A 13 17.91 -10.79 2.43
CA ASN A 13 18.19 -11.76 1.37
C ASN A 13 19.00 -11.12 0.23
N GLU A 14 19.68 -11.95 -0.57
CA GLU A 14 20.58 -11.47 -1.63
C GLU A 14 19.91 -10.54 -2.63
N LYS A 15 18.64 -10.79 -2.98
CA LYS A 15 17.88 -9.95 -3.91
C LYS A 15 17.60 -8.56 -3.32
N GLN A 16 17.30 -8.48 -2.03
CA GLN A 16 17.12 -7.23 -1.29
C GLN A 16 18.44 -6.46 -1.18
N GLN A 17 19.53 -7.14 -0.83
CA GLN A 17 20.86 -6.53 -0.78
C GLN A 17 21.23 -5.95 -2.15
N LEU A 18 21.07 -6.74 -3.21
CA LEU A 18 21.41 -6.33 -4.57
C LEU A 18 20.61 -5.09 -5.03
N VAL A 19 19.29 -5.06 -4.82
CA VAL A 19 18.48 -3.90 -5.24
C VAL A 19 18.84 -2.65 -4.44
N LEU A 20 19.10 -2.79 -3.14
CA LEU A 20 19.48 -1.67 -2.28
C LEU A 20 20.87 -1.13 -2.62
N SER A 21 21.86 -1.99 -2.86
CA SER A 21 23.19 -1.59 -3.32
C SER A 21 23.13 -0.89 -4.67
N ARG A 22 22.30 -1.37 -5.60
CA ARG A 22 22.08 -0.67 -6.89
C ARG A 22 21.47 0.70 -6.69
N LEU A 23 20.48 0.80 -5.80
CA LEU A 23 19.83 2.06 -5.49
C LEU A 23 20.79 3.05 -4.84
N SER A 24 21.60 2.64 -3.85
CA SER A 24 22.54 3.53 -3.14
C SER A 24 23.64 4.10 -4.04
N MET A 25 23.97 3.43 -5.16
CA MET A 25 24.86 3.97 -6.19
C MET A 25 24.21 5.07 -7.05
N GLN A 26 22.88 5.16 -7.08
CA GLN A 26 22.10 6.01 -7.99
C GLN A 26 21.34 7.15 -7.28
N VAL A 27 21.13 7.04 -5.97
CA VAL A 27 20.46 8.05 -5.14
C VAL A 27 21.23 8.23 -3.83
N LYS A 28 21.44 9.48 -3.43
CA LYS A 28 22.06 9.82 -2.15
C LYS A 28 21.01 10.17 -1.11
N LYS A 29 19.94 10.87 -1.53
CA LYS A 29 18.87 11.32 -0.64
C LYS A 29 17.49 11.00 -1.23
N VAL A 30 16.64 10.35 -0.42
CA VAL A 30 15.28 9.98 -0.81
C VAL A 30 14.25 10.66 0.09
N PHE A 31 13.14 11.06 -0.48
CA PHE A 31 12.01 11.65 0.23
C PHE A 31 10.84 10.68 0.28
N VAL A 32 10.35 10.36 1.48
CA VAL A 32 9.25 9.40 1.69
C VAL A 32 8.07 10.14 2.32
N THR A 33 7.02 10.40 1.54
CA THR A 33 5.75 10.86 2.14
C THR A 33 5.02 9.69 2.75
N GLY A 34 4.33 9.91 3.88
CA GLY A 34 3.64 8.83 4.58
C GLY A 34 4.63 7.88 5.25
N ALA A 35 5.85 8.36 5.55
CA ALA A 35 6.91 7.61 6.23
C ALA A 35 6.42 6.96 7.54
N GLY A 36 5.50 7.63 8.25
CA GLY A 36 4.90 7.11 9.47
C GLY A 36 3.81 6.04 9.29
N GLY A 37 3.42 5.70 8.05
CA GLY A 37 2.46 4.65 7.76
C GLY A 37 3.12 3.27 7.61
N PHE A 38 2.31 2.20 7.53
CA PHE A 38 2.81 0.82 7.51
C PHE A 38 3.88 0.56 6.42
N LEU A 39 3.56 0.83 5.16
CA LEU A 39 4.51 0.70 4.04
C LEU A 39 5.63 1.74 4.11
N GLY A 40 5.34 2.97 4.55
CA GLY A 40 6.35 4.04 4.68
C GLY A 40 7.44 3.68 5.68
N LYS A 41 7.07 3.17 6.87
CA LYS A 41 8.02 2.75 7.91
C LYS A 41 8.90 1.62 7.39
N ALA A 42 8.29 0.65 6.72
CA ALA A 42 9.02 -0.46 6.11
C ALA A 42 10.02 0.03 5.05
N LEU A 43 9.61 0.95 4.16
CA LEU A 43 10.51 1.57 3.18
C LEU A 43 11.68 2.29 3.85
N CYS A 44 11.41 3.17 4.82
CA CYS A 44 12.44 3.90 5.57
C CYS A 44 13.47 2.94 6.19
N ARG A 45 12.99 1.87 6.82
CA ARG A 45 13.80 0.83 7.45
C ARG A 45 14.73 0.13 6.46
N PHE A 46 14.22 -0.29 5.31
CA PHE A 46 15.03 -0.92 4.26
C PHE A 46 16.04 0.06 3.63
N LEU A 47 15.63 1.29 3.37
CA LEU A 47 16.51 2.33 2.81
C LEU A 47 17.68 2.65 3.75
N ARG A 48 17.40 2.81 5.05
CA ARG A 48 18.44 3.05 6.07
C ARG A 48 19.38 1.87 6.27
N SER A 49 18.93 0.64 6.05
CA SER A 49 19.82 -0.55 6.10
C SER A 49 20.94 -0.48 5.06
N ALA A 50 20.76 0.25 3.96
CA ALA A 50 21.76 0.47 2.92
C ALA A 50 22.44 1.86 3.01
N ASP A 51 22.32 2.52 4.17
CA ASP A 51 22.83 3.85 4.48
C ASP A 51 22.38 4.97 3.52
N ILE A 52 21.25 4.79 2.84
CA ILE A 52 20.65 5.85 2.01
C ILE A 52 20.07 6.93 2.93
N ASN A 53 20.34 8.21 2.68
CA ASN A 53 19.76 9.30 3.47
C ASN A 53 18.26 9.40 3.21
N VAL A 54 17.43 9.30 4.26
CA VAL A 54 15.97 9.31 4.16
C VAL A 54 15.41 10.54 4.87
N VAL A 55 14.64 11.34 4.14
CA VAL A 55 13.75 12.35 4.72
C VAL A 55 12.34 11.79 4.73
N GLY A 56 11.79 11.59 5.91
CA GLY A 56 10.41 11.15 6.09
C GLY A 56 9.48 12.34 6.31
N PHE A 57 8.33 12.36 5.64
CA PHE A 57 7.34 13.43 5.77
C PHE A 57 5.98 12.85 6.17
N ALA A 58 5.47 13.26 7.33
CA ALA A 58 4.22 12.77 7.89
C ALA A 58 3.59 13.79 8.86
N ARG A 59 2.31 13.59 9.23
CA ARG A 59 1.58 14.52 10.10
C ARG A 59 1.86 14.37 11.59
N GLY A 60 2.33 13.19 12.00
CA GLY A 60 2.65 12.86 13.39
C GLY A 60 4.14 12.88 13.67
N ASP A 61 4.48 12.67 14.94
CA ASP A 61 5.84 12.49 15.41
C ASP A 61 6.18 10.99 15.42
N TYR A 62 7.38 10.62 14.96
CA TYR A 62 7.81 9.23 14.79
C TYR A 62 9.23 9.03 15.32
N PRO A 63 9.42 9.12 16.65
CA PRO A 63 10.74 9.05 17.27
C PRO A 63 11.46 7.73 16.96
N GLU A 64 10.73 6.64 16.71
CA GLU A 64 11.32 5.38 16.30
C GLU A 64 12.01 5.48 14.94
N LEU A 65 11.50 6.28 13.99
CA LEU A 65 12.15 6.50 12.70
C LEU A 65 13.38 7.41 12.84
N GLU A 66 13.30 8.42 13.70
CA GLU A 66 14.44 9.31 14.00
C GLU A 66 15.59 8.54 14.65
N GLN A 67 15.29 7.63 15.58
CA GLN A 67 16.27 6.71 16.17
C GLN A 67 16.94 5.80 15.13
N MET A 68 16.25 5.52 14.01
CA MET A 68 16.80 4.79 12.86
C MET A 68 17.61 5.68 11.88
N GLY A 69 17.80 6.96 12.20
CA GLY A 69 18.53 7.92 11.36
C GLY A 69 17.72 8.47 10.19
N VAL A 70 16.38 8.39 10.23
CA VAL A 70 15.50 9.10 9.29
C VAL A 70 15.36 10.55 9.76
N THR A 71 15.56 11.52 8.88
CA THR A 71 15.22 12.91 9.18
C THR A 71 13.72 13.08 9.03
N MET A 72 12.98 13.08 10.14
CA MET A 72 11.53 13.27 10.12
C MET A 72 11.17 14.75 10.06
N ILE A 73 10.29 15.10 9.12
CA ILE A 73 9.70 16.42 8.99
C ILE A 73 8.19 16.28 9.15
N LYS A 74 7.65 17.00 10.14
CA LYS A 74 6.23 17.06 10.40
C LYS A 74 5.55 18.01 9.42
N GLY A 75 4.53 17.54 8.72
CA GLY A 75 3.75 18.37 7.80
C GLY A 75 2.61 17.64 7.10
N ASP A 76 1.79 18.40 6.38
CA ASP A 76 0.69 17.91 5.56
C ASP A 76 1.05 18.06 4.08
N ILE A 77 0.77 17.03 3.27
CA ILE A 77 1.02 17.06 1.83
C ILE A 77 0.12 18.07 1.10
N ALA A 78 -0.98 18.48 1.72
CA ALA A 78 -1.82 19.56 1.21
C ALA A 78 -1.15 20.95 1.31
N ASP A 79 -0.07 21.09 2.08
CA ASP A 79 0.77 22.29 2.17
C ASP A 79 1.95 22.21 1.20
N LYS A 80 1.83 22.93 0.07
CA LYS A 80 2.87 22.97 -0.97
C LYS A 80 4.19 23.55 -0.46
N GLN A 81 4.15 24.56 0.41
CA GLN A 81 5.37 25.23 0.87
C GLN A 81 6.14 24.34 1.84
N ALA A 82 5.43 23.65 2.74
CA ALA A 82 6.04 22.66 3.62
C ALA A 82 6.72 21.54 2.81
N LEU A 83 6.05 21.02 1.77
CA LEU A 83 6.64 20.05 0.84
C LEU A 83 7.87 20.60 0.13
N PHE A 84 7.80 21.81 -0.41
CA PHE A 84 8.91 22.45 -1.11
C PHE A 84 10.15 22.56 -0.22
N ASN A 85 9.99 22.96 1.04
CA ASN A 85 11.08 23.07 1.99
C ASN A 85 11.64 21.68 2.36
N ALA A 86 10.77 20.69 2.55
CA ALA A 86 11.16 19.34 2.98
C ALA A 86 11.83 18.51 1.88
N MET A 87 11.46 18.73 0.62
CA MET A 87 11.95 17.97 -0.54
C MET A 87 13.31 18.46 -1.08
N GLN A 88 13.88 19.53 -0.51
CA GLN A 88 15.15 20.10 -0.95
C GLN A 88 16.28 19.06 -1.01
N GLY A 89 16.94 18.99 -2.16
CA GLY A 89 18.08 18.11 -2.41
C GLY A 89 17.76 16.61 -2.47
N ALA A 90 16.49 16.21 -2.51
CA ALA A 90 16.12 14.81 -2.73
C ALA A 90 16.28 14.43 -4.20
N ASP A 91 16.73 13.20 -4.45
CA ASP A 91 16.97 12.63 -5.78
C ASP A 91 15.75 11.87 -6.33
N LEU A 92 14.89 11.42 -5.40
CA LEU A 92 13.85 10.43 -5.60
C LEU A 92 12.75 10.64 -4.55
N VAL A 93 11.49 10.55 -4.99
CA VAL A 93 10.33 10.57 -4.09
C VAL A 93 9.62 9.23 -4.11
N PHE A 94 9.37 8.69 -2.91
CA PHE A 94 8.35 7.67 -2.67
C PHE A 94 7.10 8.36 -2.12
N HIS A 95 6.09 8.51 -2.97
CA HIS A 95 4.79 9.01 -2.58
C HIS A 95 3.89 7.87 -2.08
N VAL A 96 4.00 7.60 -0.76
CA VAL A 96 3.24 6.55 -0.06
C VAL A 96 2.11 7.15 0.79
N ALA A 97 2.15 8.46 1.05
CA ALA A 97 1.09 9.15 1.79
C ALA A 97 -0.25 9.03 1.07
N SER A 98 -1.25 8.61 1.81
CA SER A 98 -2.65 8.69 1.38
C SER A 98 -3.53 8.67 2.62
N LYS A 99 -4.68 9.35 2.55
CA LYS A 99 -5.78 9.04 3.44
C LYS A 99 -6.35 7.68 3.04
N ALA A 100 -5.97 6.64 3.77
CA ALA A 100 -6.50 5.29 3.65
C ALA A 100 -7.84 5.13 4.41
N GLY A 101 -8.52 4.01 4.16
CA GLY A 101 -9.86 3.74 4.69
C GLY A 101 -10.96 4.13 3.71
N ILE A 102 -12.19 3.72 3.99
CA ILE A 102 -13.33 3.79 3.04
C ILE A 102 -14.49 4.66 3.53
N TRP A 103 -14.32 5.36 4.65
CA TRP A 103 -15.35 6.17 5.29
C TRP A 103 -14.80 7.55 5.68
N GLY A 104 -15.44 8.62 5.21
CA GLY A 104 -15.04 10.01 5.43
C GLY A 104 -15.64 10.95 4.38
N SER A 105 -15.50 12.26 4.59
CA SER A 105 -16.00 13.26 3.63
C SER A 105 -15.19 13.26 2.35
N MET A 106 -15.83 13.58 1.22
CA MET A 106 -15.16 13.77 -0.08
C MET A 106 -13.98 14.73 0.04
N GLU A 107 -14.20 15.90 0.64
CA GLU A 107 -13.17 16.92 0.86
C GLU A 107 -11.92 16.36 1.55
N SER A 108 -12.12 15.53 2.59
CA SER A 108 -11.00 14.96 3.33
C SER A 108 -10.17 13.95 2.54
N TYR A 109 -10.77 13.26 1.56
CA TYR A 109 -10.03 12.41 0.63
C TYR A 109 -9.39 13.22 -0.48
N PHE A 110 -10.11 14.19 -1.06
CA PHE A 110 -9.65 14.97 -2.20
C PHE A 110 -8.49 15.91 -1.81
N SER A 111 -8.57 16.53 -0.63
CA SER A 111 -7.49 17.38 -0.12
C SER A 111 -6.17 16.61 0.04
N ALA A 112 -6.21 15.43 0.67
CA ALA A 112 -5.00 14.65 0.89
C ALA A 112 -4.54 13.92 -0.39
N ASN A 113 -5.44 13.18 -1.04
CA ASN A 113 -5.06 12.25 -2.11
C ASN A 113 -4.97 12.93 -3.48
N ILE A 114 -5.72 14.00 -3.76
CA ILE A 114 -5.67 14.68 -5.08
C ILE A 114 -4.77 15.90 -4.96
N LYS A 115 -5.16 16.90 -4.16
CA LYS A 115 -4.39 18.14 -4.00
C LYS A 115 -2.99 17.86 -3.44
N GLY A 116 -2.85 16.94 -2.48
CA GLY A 116 -1.55 16.52 -1.98
C GLY A 116 -0.66 15.89 -3.05
N THR A 117 -1.23 15.07 -3.93
CA THR A 117 -0.51 14.50 -5.07
C THR A 117 -0.11 15.57 -6.10
N GLU A 118 -1.02 16.49 -6.44
CA GLU A 118 -0.73 17.62 -7.33
C GLU A 118 0.39 18.49 -6.77
N ASN A 119 0.37 18.80 -5.47
CA ASN A 119 1.45 19.53 -4.81
C ASN A 119 2.80 18.81 -4.93
N ILE A 120 2.84 17.50 -4.72
CA ILE A 120 4.08 16.72 -4.84
C ILE A 120 4.61 16.77 -6.28
N ILE A 121 3.75 16.61 -7.28
CA ILE A 121 4.14 16.74 -8.69
C ILE A 121 4.70 18.13 -8.98
N ASN A 122 3.99 19.17 -8.55
CA ASN A 122 4.40 20.56 -8.76
C ASN A 122 5.75 20.84 -8.08
N VAL A 123 5.94 20.39 -6.84
CA VAL A 123 7.23 20.56 -6.13
C VAL A 123 8.34 19.75 -6.78
N CYS A 124 8.07 18.53 -7.25
CA CYS A 124 9.03 17.76 -8.04
C CYS A 124 9.49 18.55 -9.27
N GLN A 125 8.57 19.21 -9.98
CA GLN A 125 8.89 20.04 -11.14
C GLN A 125 9.66 21.30 -10.76
N ASP A 126 9.21 22.02 -9.73
CA ASP A 126 9.85 23.25 -9.21
C ASP A 126 11.31 22.97 -8.77
N LEU A 127 11.57 21.82 -8.15
CA LEU A 127 12.89 21.38 -7.70
C LEU A 127 13.67 20.57 -8.74
N LYS A 128 13.14 20.39 -9.96
CA LYS A 128 13.74 19.59 -11.04
C LYS A 128 14.10 18.16 -10.59
N MET A 129 13.28 17.58 -9.72
CA MET A 129 13.38 16.19 -9.32
C MET A 129 13.12 15.27 -10.52
N LYS A 130 13.87 14.18 -10.58
CA LYS A 130 13.86 13.32 -11.78
C LYS A 130 12.91 12.14 -11.68
N ARG A 131 12.54 11.72 -10.46
CA ARG A 131 11.96 10.39 -10.22
C ARG A 131 10.90 10.43 -9.11
N LEU A 132 9.70 9.95 -9.42
CA LEU A 132 8.56 9.87 -8.51
C LEU A 132 7.91 8.48 -8.59
N ILE A 133 7.98 7.74 -7.49
CA ILE A 133 7.29 6.46 -7.32
C ILE A 133 6.04 6.71 -6.51
N TYR A 134 4.90 6.21 -6.98
CA TYR A 134 3.62 6.33 -6.31
C TYR A 134 3.07 4.97 -5.87
N THR A 135 2.62 4.90 -4.63
CA THR A 135 1.84 3.75 -4.16
C THR A 135 0.37 3.98 -4.47
N SER A 136 -0.14 3.35 -5.52
CA SER A 136 -1.55 3.27 -5.89
C SER A 136 -2.24 2.05 -5.22
N THR A 137 -3.31 1.53 -5.82
CA THR A 137 -4.09 0.38 -5.33
C THR A 137 -4.84 -0.28 -6.47
N PRO A 138 -5.12 -1.60 -6.42
CA PRO A 138 -6.04 -2.24 -7.37
C PRO A 138 -7.44 -1.66 -7.35
N SER A 139 -7.85 -0.99 -6.26
CA SER A 139 -9.18 -0.37 -6.16
C SER A 139 -9.45 0.67 -7.25
N VAL A 140 -8.44 1.14 -7.99
CA VAL A 140 -8.61 2.07 -9.10
C VAL A 140 -9.33 1.45 -10.31
N THR A 141 -9.31 0.13 -10.47
CA THR A 141 -10.01 -0.62 -11.54
C THR A 141 -11.31 -1.27 -11.04
N PHE A 142 -11.49 -1.39 -9.72
CA PHE A 142 -12.57 -2.17 -9.16
C PHE A 142 -13.95 -1.49 -9.24
N ALA A 143 -14.77 -1.97 -10.17
CA ALA A 143 -16.15 -1.54 -10.39
C ALA A 143 -17.21 -2.40 -9.65
N GLY A 144 -16.83 -3.14 -8.59
CA GLY A 144 -17.78 -3.94 -7.80
C GLY A 144 -18.12 -5.32 -8.38
N LYS A 145 -17.29 -5.83 -9.30
CA LYS A 145 -17.42 -7.14 -9.98
C LYS A 145 -16.14 -7.94 -9.81
N ASP A 146 -16.21 -9.25 -10.02
CA ASP A 146 -15.03 -10.13 -10.00
C ASP A 146 -13.94 -9.62 -10.96
N GLU A 147 -12.73 -9.47 -10.44
CA GLU A 147 -11.51 -9.15 -11.19
C GLU A 147 -10.63 -10.40 -11.22
N ASN A 148 -10.73 -11.15 -12.31
CA ASN A 148 -10.08 -12.45 -12.48
C ASN A 148 -8.89 -12.33 -13.42
N GLN A 149 -7.68 -12.30 -12.86
CA GLN A 149 -6.43 -12.29 -13.61
C GLN A 149 -6.28 -11.08 -14.55
N ILE A 150 -6.90 -9.94 -14.21
CA ILE A 150 -6.78 -8.70 -14.99
C ILE A 150 -5.35 -8.15 -14.91
N ASP A 151 -4.93 -7.41 -15.93
CA ASP A 151 -3.63 -6.73 -16.00
C ASP A 151 -3.79 -5.22 -16.14
N GLU A 152 -2.69 -4.51 -16.34
CA GLU A 152 -2.62 -3.05 -16.47
C GLU A 152 -3.41 -2.47 -17.65
N SER A 153 -3.87 -3.30 -18.61
CA SER A 153 -4.76 -2.85 -19.69
C SER A 153 -6.20 -2.59 -19.21
N ALA A 154 -6.56 -3.09 -18.03
CA ALA A 154 -7.85 -2.80 -17.43
C ALA A 154 -8.02 -1.29 -17.19
N PRO A 155 -9.13 -0.69 -17.65
CA PRO A 155 -9.37 0.73 -17.46
C PRO A 155 -9.62 1.05 -15.98
N TYR A 156 -9.52 2.33 -15.64
CA TYR A 156 -10.08 2.81 -14.38
C TYR A 156 -11.58 2.47 -14.29
N ALA A 157 -12.08 2.24 -13.08
CA ALA A 157 -13.49 1.95 -12.90
C ALA A 157 -14.36 3.15 -13.32
N ASP A 158 -15.44 2.87 -14.07
CA ASP A 158 -16.39 3.91 -14.48
C ASP A 158 -17.27 4.39 -13.31
N ASN A 159 -17.37 3.60 -12.23
CA ASN A 159 -18.16 3.90 -11.05
C ASN A 159 -17.44 3.45 -9.78
N PHE A 160 -17.32 4.35 -8.80
CA PHE A 160 -16.65 4.08 -7.53
C PHE A 160 -17.65 4.01 -6.38
N LEU A 161 -17.54 2.95 -5.56
CA LEU A 161 -18.38 2.77 -4.36
C LEU A 161 -17.87 3.57 -3.14
N ASN A 162 -16.70 4.20 -3.22
CA ASN A 162 -16.16 5.05 -2.17
C ASN A 162 -15.22 6.14 -2.74
N PHE A 163 -15.03 7.22 -1.97
CA PHE A 163 -14.17 8.33 -2.37
C PHE A 163 -12.68 8.01 -2.36
N TYR A 164 -12.26 6.98 -1.60
CA TYR A 164 -10.86 6.55 -1.56
C TYR A 164 -10.42 6.04 -2.94
N ALA A 165 -11.12 5.04 -3.50
CA ALA A 165 -10.84 4.44 -4.79
C ALA A 165 -10.87 5.49 -5.92
N LEU A 166 -11.90 6.35 -5.93
CA LEU A 166 -11.99 7.48 -6.88
C LEU A 166 -10.77 8.41 -6.76
N SER A 167 -10.45 8.85 -5.54
CA SER A 167 -9.32 9.78 -5.33
C SER A 167 -7.97 9.15 -5.71
N LYS A 168 -7.79 7.84 -5.49
CA LYS A 168 -6.58 7.12 -5.89
C LYS A 168 -6.50 6.95 -7.41
N ALA A 169 -7.61 6.74 -8.09
CA ALA A 169 -7.66 6.66 -9.56
C ALA A 169 -7.29 8.01 -10.20
N ILE A 170 -7.87 9.11 -9.70
CA ILE A 170 -7.52 10.47 -10.15
C ILE A 170 -6.03 10.73 -9.91
N ALA A 171 -5.54 10.49 -8.69
CA ALA A 171 -4.15 10.73 -8.34
C ALA A 171 -3.16 9.87 -9.16
N GLU A 172 -3.49 8.61 -9.44
CA GLU A 172 -2.68 7.76 -10.31
C GLU A 172 -2.63 8.34 -11.73
N ALA A 173 -3.78 8.69 -12.30
CA ALA A 173 -3.85 9.29 -13.63
C ALA A 173 -3.05 10.59 -13.71
N THR A 174 -3.14 11.46 -12.69
CA THR A 174 -2.37 12.71 -12.62
C THR A 174 -0.86 12.45 -12.55
N ILE A 175 -0.41 11.46 -11.77
CA ILE A 175 1.01 11.09 -11.67
C ILE A 175 1.54 10.51 -12.97
N LEU A 176 0.78 9.62 -13.63
CA LEU A 176 1.19 9.05 -14.90
C LEU A 176 1.18 10.10 -16.02
N GLY A 177 0.21 11.02 -16.02
CA GLY A 177 0.14 12.16 -16.93
C GLY A 177 1.29 13.16 -16.76
N ALA A 178 1.87 13.26 -15.56
CA ALA A 178 3.05 14.09 -15.28
C ALA A 178 4.38 13.48 -15.76
N ASN A 179 4.37 12.23 -16.24
CA ASN A 179 5.56 11.57 -16.77
C ASN A 179 6.11 12.30 -18.00
N SER A 180 7.40 12.63 -17.99
CA SER A 180 8.05 13.39 -19.05
C SER A 180 9.54 13.03 -19.16
N ALA A 181 10.29 13.73 -20.02
CA ALA A 181 11.75 13.63 -20.03
C ALA A 181 12.38 14.14 -18.73
N ALA A 182 11.76 15.15 -18.10
CA ALA A 182 12.28 15.80 -16.89
C ALA A 182 11.91 15.07 -15.60
N LEU A 183 10.67 14.56 -15.51
CA LEU A 183 10.15 13.83 -14.36
C LEU A 183 9.65 12.46 -14.80
N LYS A 184 10.35 11.39 -14.41
CA LYS A 184 9.93 10.01 -14.64
C LYS A 184 9.05 9.55 -13.49
N THR A 185 7.88 9.01 -13.81
CA THR A 185 6.93 8.54 -12.80
C THR A 185 6.61 7.06 -12.97
N VAL A 186 6.20 6.39 -11.89
CA VAL A 186 5.68 5.01 -11.92
C VAL A 186 4.68 4.83 -10.79
N ALA A 187 3.62 4.06 -11.03
CA ALA A 187 2.63 3.71 -10.02
C ALA A 187 2.64 2.22 -9.72
N LEU A 188 2.59 1.84 -8.44
CA LEU A 188 2.47 0.44 -8.01
C LEU A 188 1.12 0.22 -7.32
N ARG A 189 0.40 -0.83 -7.69
CA ARG A 189 -0.92 -1.21 -7.17
C ARG A 189 -0.81 -2.44 -6.26
N PRO A 190 -0.26 -2.34 -5.04
CA PRO A 190 -0.23 -3.46 -4.10
C PRO A 190 -1.63 -3.79 -3.60
N HIS A 191 -1.97 -5.08 -3.56
CA HIS A 191 -3.24 -5.57 -3.00
C HIS A 191 -3.06 -6.08 -1.58
N LEU A 192 -3.84 -5.56 -0.62
CA LEU A 192 -3.90 -6.04 0.78
C LEU A 192 -2.51 -6.28 1.38
N ILE A 193 -1.74 -5.21 1.63
CA ILE A 193 -0.42 -5.33 2.26
C ILE A 193 -0.58 -5.86 3.69
N TRP A 194 0.14 -6.91 4.04
CA TRP A 194 0.09 -7.55 5.37
C TRP A 194 1.47 -7.97 5.86
N GLY A 195 1.59 -8.19 7.17
CA GLY A 195 2.83 -8.65 7.81
C GLY A 195 3.00 -8.07 9.21
N PRO A 196 4.16 -8.31 9.87
CA PRO A 196 4.49 -7.71 11.16
C PRO A 196 4.30 -6.19 11.17
N GLY A 197 3.58 -5.67 12.16
CA GLY A 197 3.29 -4.25 12.28
C GLY A 197 2.11 -3.73 11.45
N ASP A 198 1.35 -4.60 10.78
CA ASP A 198 0.12 -4.24 10.07
C ASP A 198 -0.92 -3.63 11.05
N PRO A 199 -1.33 -2.36 10.86
CA PRO A 199 -2.28 -1.70 11.75
C PRO A 199 -3.75 -1.95 11.37
N HIS A 200 -4.03 -2.67 10.28
CA HIS A 200 -5.36 -2.70 9.65
C HIS A 200 -5.93 -4.10 9.48
N LEU A 201 -5.31 -4.98 8.70
CA LEU A 201 -5.92 -6.26 8.33
C LEU A 201 -5.80 -7.28 9.46
N VAL A 202 -4.58 -7.63 9.85
CA VAL A 202 -4.28 -8.63 10.89
C VAL A 202 -5.01 -8.34 12.21
N PRO A 203 -4.88 -7.16 12.85
CA PRO A 203 -5.54 -6.91 14.12
C PRO A 203 -7.07 -6.94 14.01
N ARG A 204 -7.64 -6.47 12.89
CA ARG A 204 -9.10 -6.47 12.67
C ARG A 204 -9.64 -7.89 12.50
N VAL A 205 -8.92 -8.76 11.79
CA VAL A 205 -9.27 -10.18 11.64
C VAL A 205 -9.23 -10.88 13.00
N LEU A 206 -8.13 -10.75 13.74
CA LEU A 206 -7.95 -11.37 15.05
C LEU A 206 -9.00 -10.89 16.07
N GLN A 207 -9.27 -9.58 16.13
CA GLN A 207 -10.28 -9.01 17.03
C GLN A 207 -11.69 -9.53 16.70
N ARG A 208 -12.06 -9.59 15.42
CA ARG A 208 -13.37 -10.10 15.00
C ARG A 208 -13.52 -11.58 15.30
N ALA A 209 -12.46 -12.38 15.15
CA ALA A 209 -12.48 -13.79 15.50
C ALA A 209 -12.66 -14.00 17.00
N LYS A 210 -11.88 -13.28 17.83
CA LYS A 210 -11.98 -13.33 19.31
C LYS A 210 -13.36 -12.94 19.83
N THR A 211 -14.07 -12.08 19.11
CA THR A 211 -15.43 -11.63 19.46
C THR A 211 -16.54 -12.44 18.78
N GLY A 212 -16.22 -13.50 18.03
CA GLY A 212 -17.20 -14.33 17.31
C GLY A 212 -17.90 -13.64 16.13
N ARG A 213 -17.40 -12.48 15.71
CA ARG A 213 -17.97 -11.60 14.67
C ARG A 213 -17.32 -11.76 13.31
N LEU A 214 -16.26 -12.56 13.18
CA LEU A 214 -15.64 -12.84 11.88
C LEU A 214 -16.51 -13.81 11.09
N LYS A 215 -16.93 -13.39 9.90
CA LYS A 215 -17.73 -14.18 8.96
C LYS A 215 -17.18 -13.99 7.56
N LEU A 216 -17.24 -15.04 6.76
CA LEU A 216 -16.98 -14.99 5.33
C LEU A 216 -18.20 -14.38 4.61
N VAL A 217 -17.97 -13.72 3.47
CA VAL A 217 -19.05 -13.13 2.68
C VAL A 217 -19.23 -13.91 1.38
N GLY A 218 -20.48 -14.20 1.03
CA GLY A 218 -20.82 -14.95 -0.18
C GLY A 218 -20.95 -16.45 0.06
N LYS A 219 -21.60 -17.13 -0.89
CA LYS A 219 -21.86 -18.58 -0.83
C LYS A 219 -20.61 -19.40 -1.15
N THR A 220 -19.84 -18.96 -2.14
CA THR A 220 -18.60 -19.59 -2.57
C THR A 220 -17.41 -18.83 -2.05
N ASP A 221 -16.28 -19.52 -1.91
CA ASP A 221 -15.01 -18.83 -1.67
C ASP A 221 -14.51 -18.14 -2.94
N LYS A 222 -13.65 -17.15 -2.77
CA LYS A 222 -13.09 -16.33 -3.86
C LYS A 222 -11.58 -16.24 -3.72
N LEU A 223 -10.90 -16.30 -4.86
CA LEU A 223 -9.46 -16.06 -4.94
C LEU A 223 -9.18 -14.58 -4.79
N VAL A 224 -8.17 -14.28 -3.98
CA VAL A 224 -7.60 -12.95 -3.83
C VAL A 224 -6.09 -13.02 -3.89
N ASP A 225 -5.49 -11.99 -4.46
CA ASP A 225 -4.09 -11.70 -4.25
C ASP A 225 -3.91 -10.96 -2.93
N THR A 226 -2.74 -11.14 -2.32
CA THR A 226 -2.29 -10.29 -1.22
C THR A 226 -0.83 -9.97 -1.46
N ILE A 227 -0.22 -9.10 -0.64
CA ILE A 227 1.23 -8.89 -0.71
C ILE A 227 1.82 -8.77 0.69
N TYR A 228 2.87 -9.53 0.94
CA TYR A 228 3.64 -9.40 2.17
C TYR A 228 4.42 -8.07 2.17
N ILE A 229 4.53 -7.42 3.33
CA ILE A 229 5.11 -6.09 3.49
C ILE A 229 6.51 -5.96 2.86
N ASP A 230 7.39 -6.94 3.05
CA ASP A 230 8.74 -6.88 2.49
C ASP A 230 8.73 -7.04 0.96
N ASN A 231 7.78 -7.78 0.40
CA ASN A 231 7.59 -7.90 -1.06
C ASN A 231 7.08 -6.57 -1.64
N ALA A 232 6.16 -5.89 -0.93
CA ALA A 232 5.70 -4.57 -1.32
C ALA A 232 6.85 -3.56 -1.33
N VAL A 233 7.69 -3.54 -0.29
CA VAL A 233 8.91 -2.71 -0.26
C VAL A 233 9.84 -3.08 -1.42
N TYR A 234 10.08 -4.37 -1.65
CA TYR A 234 10.95 -4.85 -2.73
C TYR A 234 10.48 -4.36 -4.11
N ALA A 235 9.17 -4.40 -4.40
CA ALA A 235 8.61 -3.85 -5.63
C ALA A 235 8.90 -2.35 -5.80
N HIS A 236 8.78 -1.56 -4.72
CA HIS A 236 9.07 -0.12 -4.74
C HIS A 236 10.56 0.15 -4.97
N LEU A 237 11.45 -0.65 -4.36
CA LEU A 237 12.90 -0.53 -4.57
C LEU A 237 13.30 -0.89 -6.02
N LEU A 238 12.70 -1.93 -6.60
CA LEU A 238 12.92 -2.29 -8.00
C LEU A 238 12.44 -1.20 -8.95
N ALA A 239 11.26 -0.62 -8.70
CA ALA A 239 10.76 0.52 -9.45
C ALA A 239 11.70 1.73 -9.36
N ALA A 240 12.25 2.01 -8.18
CA ALA A 240 13.23 3.07 -7.98
C ALA A 240 14.54 2.84 -8.75
N VAL A 241 15.08 1.63 -8.72
CA VAL A 241 16.28 1.27 -9.50
C VAL A 241 15.99 1.36 -11.00
N ASN A 242 14.85 0.84 -11.46
CA ASN A 242 14.48 0.88 -12.89
C ASN A 242 14.32 2.33 -13.39
N LEU A 243 13.60 3.18 -12.65
CA LEU A 243 13.45 4.61 -12.95
C LEU A 243 14.77 5.38 -12.98
N SER A 244 15.81 4.84 -12.34
CA SER A 244 17.14 5.44 -12.27
C SER A 244 18.07 5.02 -13.42
N THR A 245 17.61 4.15 -14.32
CA THR A 245 18.34 3.79 -15.53
C THR A 245 18.18 4.85 -16.63
N ALA A 246 19.04 4.82 -17.65
CA ALA A 246 18.98 5.77 -18.77
C ALA A 246 17.67 5.64 -19.57
N ASN A 247 17.20 4.41 -19.77
CA ASN A 247 15.97 4.08 -20.51
C ASN A 247 15.04 3.25 -19.61
N PRO A 248 14.31 3.89 -18.69
CA PRO A 248 13.48 3.18 -17.73
C PRO A 248 12.26 2.55 -18.41
N ASN A 249 12.14 1.22 -18.34
CA ASN A 249 11.00 0.49 -18.89
C ASN A 249 9.69 0.81 -18.17
N CYS A 250 9.76 1.19 -16.89
CA CYS A 250 8.60 1.43 -16.04
C CYS A 250 8.07 2.87 -16.04
N ALA A 251 8.76 3.80 -16.70
CA ALA A 251 8.37 5.20 -16.69
C ALA A 251 7.01 5.42 -17.38
N GLY A 252 6.11 6.15 -16.71
CA GLY A 252 4.76 6.46 -17.17
C GLY A 252 3.79 5.28 -17.11
N LYS A 253 4.12 4.21 -16.38
CA LYS A 253 3.29 3.01 -16.27
C LYS A 253 2.81 2.76 -14.83
N ALA A 254 1.69 2.06 -14.72
CA ALA A 254 1.22 1.43 -13.49
C ALA A 254 1.56 -0.06 -13.50
N TYR A 255 1.63 -0.70 -12.33
CA TYR A 255 1.84 -2.14 -12.20
C TYR A 255 1.03 -2.73 -11.05
N PHE A 256 0.29 -3.80 -11.29
CA PHE A 256 -0.17 -4.68 -10.22
C PHE A 256 1.03 -5.40 -9.60
N VAL A 257 1.08 -5.42 -8.27
CA VAL A 257 2.10 -6.16 -7.52
C VAL A 257 1.42 -6.96 -6.42
N SER A 258 1.74 -8.25 -6.37
CA SER A 258 1.17 -9.21 -5.41
C SER A 258 2.24 -10.21 -4.96
N ASN A 259 1.86 -11.13 -4.08
CA ASN A 259 2.67 -12.30 -3.71
C ASN A 259 2.74 -13.37 -4.82
N ASP A 260 2.16 -13.13 -6.00
CA ASP A 260 2.14 -14.08 -7.14
C ASP A 260 1.58 -15.46 -6.77
N GLN A 261 0.71 -15.48 -5.75
CA GLN A 261 0.12 -16.67 -5.14
C GLN A 261 -1.34 -16.33 -4.81
N PRO A 262 -2.26 -16.31 -5.81
CA PRO A 262 -3.68 -16.15 -5.53
C PRO A 262 -4.13 -17.22 -4.55
N ILE A 263 -4.76 -16.79 -3.46
CA ILE A 263 -5.16 -17.64 -2.34
C ILE A 263 -6.66 -17.46 -2.08
N LEU A 264 -7.31 -18.52 -1.61
CA LEU A 264 -8.69 -18.40 -1.16
C LEU A 264 -8.79 -17.47 0.04
N MET A 265 -9.79 -16.57 0.06
CA MET A 265 -9.98 -15.64 1.16
C MET A 265 -10.12 -16.38 2.50
N THR A 266 -10.85 -17.50 2.54
CA THR A 266 -10.96 -18.33 3.75
C THR A 266 -9.61 -18.85 4.22
N GLU A 267 -8.78 -19.32 3.30
CA GLU A 267 -7.45 -19.85 3.62
C GLU A 267 -6.55 -18.75 4.17
N MET A 268 -6.52 -17.58 3.54
CA MET A 268 -5.75 -16.42 4.01
C MET A 268 -6.17 -16.02 5.44
N LEU A 269 -7.47 -15.89 5.69
CA LEU A 269 -7.99 -15.55 7.02
C LEU A 269 -7.61 -16.63 8.05
N ASN A 270 -7.78 -17.91 7.71
CA ASN A 270 -7.47 -19.01 8.62
C ASN A 270 -5.96 -19.14 8.91
N LYS A 271 -5.09 -18.82 7.95
CA LYS A 271 -3.64 -18.71 8.20
C LYS A 271 -3.33 -17.61 9.23
N ILE A 272 -3.96 -16.44 9.14
CA ILE A 272 -3.81 -15.36 10.15
C ILE A 272 -4.31 -15.82 11.53
N LEU A 273 -5.46 -16.50 11.59
CA LEU A 273 -6.02 -17.01 12.86
C LEU A 273 -5.09 -18.02 13.53
N ALA A 274 -4.48 -18.90 12.74
CA ALA A 274 -3.52 -19.89 13.22
C ALA A 274 -2.27 -19.26 13.86
N CYS A 275 -1.84 -18.06 13.45
CA CYS A 275 -0.74 -17.33 14.08
C CYS A 275 -0.99 -17.02 15.57
N GLN A 276 -2.26 -16.98 16.03
CA GLN A 276 -2.61 -16.82 17.45
C GLN A 276 -3.35 -18.03 18.03
N GLY A 277 -3.28 -19.20 17.37
CA GLY A 277 -3.95 -20.41 17.82
C GLY A 277 -5.49 -20.31 17.87
N LEU A 278 -6.08 -19.39 17.11
CA LEU A 278 -7.54 -19.23 17.04
C LEU A 278 -8.15 -20.29 16.11
N LYS A 279 -9.39 -20.69 16.40
CA LYS A 279 -10.13 -21.66 15.59
C LYS A 279 -10.37 -21.13 14.17
N PRO A 280 -10.30 -22.00 13.14
CA PRO A 280 -10.63 -21.60 11.78
C PRO A 280 -12.08 -21.15 11.68
N ILE A 281 -12.35 -20.23 10.75
CA ILE A 281 -13.69 -19.78 10.40
C ILE A 281 -14.21 -20.50 9.15
N ASP A 282 -15.50 -20.80 9.18
CA ASP A 282 -16.26 -21.41 8.10
C ASP A 282 -17.63 -20.73 7.90
N ALA A 283 -18.15 -20.07 8.95
CA ALA A 283 -19.43 -19.40 8.93
C ALA A 283 -19.49 -18.26 7.89
N ARG A 284 -20.52 -18.32 7.04
CA ARG A 284 -20.73 -17.38 5.93
C ARG A 284 -21.99 -16.55 6.13
N ILE A 285 -22.00 -15.35 5.57
CA ILE A 285 -23.20 -14.54 5.33
C ILE A 285 -23.43 -14.36 3.83
N PRO A 286 -24.67 -14.42 3.33
CA PRO A 286 -24.95 -14.16 1.91
C PRO A 286 -24.48 -12.76 1.49
N ALA A 287 -23.87 -12.62 0.32
CA ALA A 287 -23.38 -11.34 -0.18
C ALA A 287 -24.47 -10.25 -0.28
N PRO A 288 -25.71 -10.53 -0.73
CA PRO A 288 -26.78 -9.53 -0.70
C PRO A 288 -27.10 -9.04 0.72
N LEU A 289 -27.08 -9.94 1.70
CA LEU A 289 -27.30 -9.58 3.10
C LEU A 289 -26.16 -8.70 3.63
N ALA A 290 -24.90 -9.05 3.35
CA ALA A 290 -23.75 -8.23 3.71
C ALA A 290 -23.83 -6.82 3.08
N TYR A 291 -24.29 -6.72 1.84
CA TYR A 291 -24.48 -5.45 1.15
C TYR A 291 -25.58 -4.61 1.79
N ILE A 292 -26.72 -5.21 2.17
CA ILE A 292 -27.81 -4.53 2.89
C ILE A 292 -27.33 -4.04 4.26
N ILE A 293 -26.60 -4.87 5.00
CA ILE A 293 -25.99 -4.47 6.28
C ILE A 293 -25.05 -3.28 6.07
N GLY A 294 -24.20 -3.34 5.05
CA GLY A 294 -23.30 -2.24 4.68
C GLY A 294 -24.07 -0.96 4.36
N ALA A 295 -25.08 -1.01 3.49
CA ALA A 295 -25.90 0.15 3.12
C ALA A 295 -26.61 0.76 4.33
N THR A 296 -27.14 -0.07 5.22
CA THR A 296 -27.83 0.36 6.43
C THR A 296 -26.88 1.04 7.41
N LEU A 297 -25.68 0.46 7.63
CA LEU A 297 -24.67 1.05 8.51
C LEU A 297 -24.14 2.37 7.95
N GLU A 298 -23.88 2.45 6.65
CA GLU A 298 -23.51 3.71 6.00
C GLU A 298 -24.58 4.79 6.21
N TRP A 299 -25.85 4.45 5.99
CA TRP A 299 -26.98 5.37 6.21
C TRP A 299 -27.04 5.82 7.67
N VAL A 300 -27.02 4.89 8.64
CA VAL A 300 -27.06 5.22 10.07
C VAL A 300 -25.88 6.09 10.48
N TYR A 301 -24.66 5.74 10.07
CA TYR A 301 -23.46 6.48 10.45
C TYR A 301 -23.43 7.88 9.87
N PHE A 302 -23.92 8.03 8.62
CA PHE A 302 -24.06 9.32 7.98
C PHE A 302 -25.07 10.21 8.73
N HIS A 303 -26.27 9.69 9.05
CA HIS A 303 -27.32 10.47 9.71
C HIS A 303 -27.01 10.77 11.19
N LEU A 304 -26.27 9.89 11.88
CA LEU A 304 -25.84 10.10 13.27
C LEU A 304 -24.50 10.84 13.38
N ASN A 305 -23.91 11.28 12.27
CA ASN A 305 -22.61 11.95 12.21
C ASN A 305 -21.48 11.19 12.94
N ILE A 306 -21.52 9.86 12.88
CA ILE A 306 -20.52 8.99 13.51
C ILE A 306 -19.28 8.98 12.63
N LYS A 307 -18.18 9.57 13.14
CA LYS A 307 -16.91 9.69 12.40
C LYS A 307 -16.11 8.38 12.30
N LYS A 308 -16.44 7.38 13.11
CA LYS A 308 -15.78 6.06 13.10
C LYS A 308 -16.20 5.29 11.84
N GLU A 309 -15.30 4.53 11.25
CA GLU A 309 -15.62 3.63 10.13
C GLU A 309 -16.66 2.56 10.58
N PRO A 310 -17.74 2.36 9.82
CA PRO A 310 -18.68 1.28 10.10
C PRO A 310 -17.99 -0.09 9.89
N PRO A 311 -18.36 -1.12 10.66
CA PRO A 311 -17.73 -2.44 10.55
C PRO A 311 -17.97 -3.13 9.20
N MET A 312 -19.00 -2.72 8.46
CA MET A 312 -19.31 -3.17 7.11
C MET A 312 -19.81 -1.98 6.30
N THR A 313 -19.33 -1.84 5.06
CA THR A 313 -19.81 -0.90 4.05
C THR A 313 -20.27 -1.69 2.82
N ARG A 314 -20.99 -1.06 1.90
CA ARG A 314 -21.31 -1.65 0.59
C ARG A 314 -20.04 -2.02 -0.17
N PHE A 315 -19.00 -1.19 -0.08
CA PHE A 315 -17.69 -1.48 -0.67
C PHE A 315 -17.04 -2.72 -0.05
N VAL A 316 -16.96 -2.83 1.28
CA VAL A 316 -16.36 -4.00 1.95
C VAL A 316 -17.18 -5.25 1.66
N ALA A 317 -18.52 -5.16 1.67
CA ALA A 317 -19.37 -6.28 1.31
C ALA A 317 -19.08 -6.77 -0.11
N ARG A 318 -18.93 -5.84 -1.07
CA ARG A 318 -18.57 -6.19 -2.45
C ARG A 318 -17.17 -6.79 -2.53
N GLN A 319 -16.16 -6.11 -2.00
CA GLN A 319 -14.78 -6.55 -2.01
C GLN A 319 -14.56 -7.92 -1.37
N LEU A 320 -15.28 -8.21 -0.27
CA LEU A 320 -15.22 -9.54 0.37
C LEU A 320 -16.02 -10.61 -0.37
N SER A 321 -16.91 -10.23 -1.29
CA SER A 321 -17.76 -11.15 -2.06
C SER A 321 -17.28 -11.40 -3.49
N THR A 322 -16.28 -10.65 -3.96
CA THR A 322 -15.73 -10.73 -5.30
C THR A 322 -14.30 -11.26 -5.30
N SER A 323 -13.89 -11.87 -6.40
CA SER A 323 -12.48 -12.25 -6.61
C SER A 323 -11.64 -11.06 -7.04
N HIS A 324 -10.38 -11.04 -6.60
CA HIS A 324 -9.42 -9.97 -6.84
C HIS A 324 -8.01 -10.51 -6.96
N TYR A 325 -7.67 -11.04 -8.13
CA TYR A 325 -6.31 -11.50 -8.40
C TYR A 325 -5.87 -11.02 -9.78
N PHE A 326 -4.58 -10.73 -9.92
CA PHE A 326 -4.06 -9.91 -11.00
C PHE A 326 -2.94 -10.63 -11.75
N ASN A 327 -2.83 -10.40 -13.04
CA ASN A 327 -1.69 -10.84 -13.82
C ASN A 327 -0.54 -9.84 -13.67
N ILE A 328 0.48 -10.19 -12.90
CA ILE A 328 1.64 -9.33 -12.62
C ILE A 328 2.79 -9.51 -13.63
N SER A 329 2.52 -10.06 -14.82
CA SER A 329 3.55 -10.34 -15.83
C SER A 329 4.30 -9.08 -16.29
N ALA A 330 3.63 -7.93 -16.35
CA ALA A 330 4.28 -6.65 -16.64
C ALA A 330 5.31 -6.26 -15.58
N ALA A 331 5.00 -6.44 -14.29
CA ALA A 331 5.93 -6.17 -13.20
C ALA A 331 7.14 -7.13 -13.23
N LYS A 332 6.91 -8.42 -13.53
CA LYS A 332 7.99 -9.40 -13.72
C LYS A 332 8.92 -8.99 -14.87
N LYS A 333 8.36 -8.63 -16.01
CA LYS A 333 9.11 -8.27 -17.23
C LYS A 333 9.88 -6.95 -17.08
N ASP A 334 9.18 -5.89 -16.67
CA ASP A 334 9.72 -4.53 -16.74
C ASP A 334 10.56 -4.18 -15.50
N LEU A 335 10.20 -4.73 -14.32
CA LEU A 335 10.89 -4.45 -13.04
C LEU A 335 11.77 -5.61 -12.56
N GLY A 336 11.64 -6.81 -13.13
CA GLY A 336 12.27 -8.01 -12.58
C GLY A 336 11.64 -8.47 -11.26
N TYR A 337 10.39 -8.06 -10.99
CA TYR A 337 9.73 -8.34 -9.72
C TYR A 337 9.34 -9.81 -9.60
N HIS A 338 9.92 -10.48 -8.61
CA HIS A 338 9.47 -11.79 -8.12
C HIS A 338 9.38 -11.72 -6.60
N PRO A 339 8.27 -12.18 -5.98
CA PRO A 339 8.15 -12.23 -4.53
C PRO A 339 9.35 -12.94 -3.91
N ILE A 340 9.87 -12.36 -2.83
CA ILE A 340 11.05 -12.83 -2.11
C ILE A 340 10.70 -13.50 -0.78
N VAL A 341 9.45 -13.38 -0.35
CA VAL A 341 8.86 -14.03 0.83
C VAL A 341 7.55 -14.68 0.40
N SER A 342 7.41 -16.00 0.59
CA SER A 342 6.14 -16.69 0.34
C SER A 342 5.07 -16.32 1.38
N ILE A 343 3.81 -16.68 1.13
CA ILE A 343 2.75 -16.49 2.15
C ILE A 343 3.11 -17.27 3.42
N GLU A 344 3.61 -18.50 3.31
CA GLU A 344 3.98 -19.36 4.45
C GLU A 344 5.08 -18.71 5.30
N GLN A 345 6.17 -18.27 4.68
CA GLN A 345 7.27 -17.58 5.37
C GLN A 345 6.79 -16.28 6.02
N GLY A 346 5.90 -15.54 5.34
CA GLY A 346 5.29 -14.34 5.90
C GLY A 346 4.44 -14.62 7.14
N MET A 347 3.70 -15.74 7.16
CA MET A 347 2.88 -16.16 8.30
C MET A 347 3.72 -16.62 9.50
N GLU A 348 4.86 -17.27 9.25
CA GLU A 348 5.84 -17.61 10.31
C GLU A 348 6.37 -16.35 10.99
N ARG A 349 6.86 -15.38 10.21
CA ARG A 349 7.33 -14.09 10.73
C ARG A 349 6.23 -13.31 11.43
N LEU A 350 5.01 -13.36 10.91
CA LEU A 350 3.86 -12.74 11.54
C LEU A 350 3.58 -13.37 12.92
N LYS A 351 3.57 -14.70 13.01
CA LYS A 351 3.37 -15.44 14.26
C LYS A 351 4.42 -15.06 15.31
N GLU A 352 5.69 -15.00 14.92
CA GLU A 352 6.78 -14.54 15.80
C GLU A 352 6.52 -13.13 16.32
N SER A 353 6.19 -12.18 15.42
CA SER A 353 5.94 -10.79 15.83
C SER A 353 4.76 -10.62 16.77
N LEU A 354 3.72 -11.47 16.62
CA LEU A 354 2.54 -11.46 17.48
C LEU A 354 2.78 -12.11 18.85
N ALA A 355 3.83 -12.92 19.00
CA ALA A 355 4.24 -13.49 20.28
C ALA A 355 5.12 -12.52 21.09
N GLU A 356 5.80 -11.59 20.40
CA GLU A 356 6.61 -10.52 20.99
C GLU A 356 5.78 -9.27 21.39
N SER A 357 4.50 -9.21 20.98
CA SER A 357 3.56 -8.10 21.20
C SER A 357 2.64 -8.37 22.38
#